data_AF-A0A9N7MWJ0-F1
#
_entry.id   AF-A0A9N7MWJ0-F1
#
_cell.length_a   1.000
_cell.length_b   1.000
_cell.length_c   1.000
_cell.angle_alpha   90.00
_cell.angle_beta   90.00
_cell.angle_gamma   90.00
#
_symmetry.space_group_name_H-M   'P 1'
#
loop_
_entity.id
_entity.type
_entity.pdbx_description
1 polymer ?
#
loop_
_entity_poly.entity_id
_entity_poly.type
_entity_poly.pdbx_seq_one_letter_code
_entity_poly.pdbx_strand_id
1 'polypeptide(L)'
;MVVPFAYGVVRPVSAPWIRLSRCSANPFLPCRKGSFSVSRNGPYRWKSTLQASLHSSSVSVSNGAIDQSEIIFIGTGTSEGIPRVSCLTNPNKTCPVCIKATEPGNKNRRLNTSILVRFQRPSGMCNILIDAGKFFYHSALKWFPAYGIRTIDAVIITHSHADAIGGLDDLRDWTNNVQPSVPIYTAQRDFEVMKKTHYYLVDTSGVTPGAAVSALQFNIIQEEPFLVHDLQFTPLPVWHGRGYRSLGFRFGNICYIRSIFINSLWTSKGFGGSSKNPTKKNTVHRYDAFDGS
;
A
#
# COMPACT_ATOMS: atom_id res chain seq x y z
N MET A 1 -8.12 1.45 6.66
CA MET A 1 -8.16 2.70 5.87
C MET A 1 -7.94 2.29 4.43
N VAL A 2 -8.76 2.76 3.49
CA VAL A 2 -8.60 2.48 2.05
C VAL A 2 -8.22 3.79 1.36
N VAL A 3 -7.20 3.77 0.52
CA VAL A 3 -6.73 4.93 -0.23
C VAL A 3 -6.76 4.59 -1.72
N PRO A 4 -7.57 5.28 -2.55
CA PRO A 4 -7.58 5.06 -3.99
C PRO A 4 -6.32 5.64 -4.64
N PHE A 5 -5.87 5.04 -5.75
CA PHE A 5 -4.79 5.61 -6.55
C PHE A 5 -4.94 5.33 -8.04
N ALA A 6 -4.38 6.23 -8.86
CA ALA A 6 -4.32 6.06 -10.31
C ALA A 6 -3.13 5.17 -10.68
N TYR A 7 -3.40 4.09 -11.41
CA TYR A 7 -2.40 3.26 -12.06
C TYR A 7 -2.34 3.64 -13.55
N GLY A 8 -1.17 4.08 -14.01
CA GLY A 8 -0.91 4.31 -15.43
C GLY A 8 -0.33 3.04 -16.04
N VAL A 9 -0.99 2.51 -17.07
CA VAL A 9 -0.45 1.38 -17.86
C VAL A 9 0.87 1.82 -18.48
N VAL A 10 1.99 1.26 -18.00
CA VAL A 10 3.29 1.45 -18.65
C VAL A 10 3.29 0.60 -19.91
N ARG A 11 2.91 1.20 -21.05
CA ARG A 11 3.17 0.59 -22.36
C ARG A 11 4.67 0.74 -22.66
N PRO A 12 5.36 -0.30 -23.17
CA PRO A 12 6.75 -0.17 -23.58
C PRO A 12 6.88 0.95 -24.62
N VAL A 13 7.91 1.78 -24.45
CA VAL A 13 8.21 2.90 -25.33
C VAL A 13 8.66 2.34 -26.69
N SER A 14 7.77 2.33 -27.68
CA SER A 14 8.17 2.25 -29.08
C SER A 14 8.44 3.66 -29.60
N ALA A 15 9.71 4.01 -29.75
CA ALA A 15 10.15 5.20 -30.49
C ALA A 15 10.33 4.84 -31.99
N PRO A 16 10.43 5.81 -32.91
CA PRO A 16 9.28 6.45 -33.53
C PRO A 16 9.29 6.30 -35.07
N TRP A 17 8.12 6.35 -35.69
CA TRP A 17 8.02 6.70 -37.12
C TRP A 17 7.20 7.97 -37.29
N ILE A 18 7.86 8.96 -37.90
CA ILE A 18 7.35 10.26 -38.29
C ILE A 18 6.23 10.08 -39.33
N ARG A 19 5.10 10.76 -39.15
CA ARG A 19 4.33 11.29 -40.29
C ARG A 19 3.54 12.54 -39.89
N LEU A 20 3.91 13.64 -40.53
CA LEU A 20 3.21 14.92 -40.55
C LEU A 20 1.89 14.81 -41.33
N SER A 21 0.84 15.47 -40.86
CA SER A 21 -0.11 16.18 -41.75
C SER A 21 -0.87 17.24 -40.95
N ARG A 22 -0.85 18.46 -41.49
CA ARG A 22 -1.64 19.64 -41.07
C ARG A 22 -3.07 19.56 -41.62
N CYS A 23 -3.96 20.33 -40.99
CA CYS A 23 -5.09 21.14 -41.53
C CYS A 23 -6.23 21.10 -40.50
N SER A 24 -7.08 22.11 -40.25
CA SER A 24 -7.24 23.52 -40.62
C SER A 24 -8.48 23.97 -39.83
N ALA A 25 -8.53 25.22 -39.39
CA ALA A 25 -9.61 25.84 -38.64
C ALA A 25 -10.92 26.04 -39.45
N ASN A 26 -12.10 26.05 -38.79
CA ASN A 26 -12.93 27.25 -38.61
C ASN A 26 -14.25 27.02 -37.81
N PRO A 27 -14.83 28.08 -37.19
CA PRO A 27 -15.95 28.05 -36.22
C PRO A 27 -17.30 28.55 -36.81
N PHE A 28 -18.43 28.47 -36.06
CA PHE A 28 -19.48 29.52 -35.89
C PHE A 28 -20.85 28.99 -35.31
N LEU A 29 -21.27 29.57 -34.15
CA LEU A 29 -22.63 30.02 -33.68
C LEU A 29 -23.81 29.03 -33.46
N PRO A 30 -24.93 29.44 -32.79
CA PRO A 30 -25.09 30.13 -31.50
C PRO A 30 -26.19 29.52 -30.56
N CYS A 31 -26.25 30.02 -29.31
CA CYS A 31 -27.11 29.58 -28.21
C CYS A 31 -28.43 30.39 -28.11
N ARG A 32 -29.57 29.73 -27.79
CA ARG A 32 -30.88 30.37 -27.52
C ARG A 32 -31.29 30.22 -26.04
N LYS A 33 -31.81 31.31 -25.48
CA LYS A 33 -32.39 31.45 -24.12
C LYS A 33 -33.85 30.98 -24.10
N GLY A 34 -34.25 30.32 -23.01
CA GLY A 34 -35.65 30.05 -22.67
C GLY A 34 -35.86 30.18 -21.15
N SER A 35 -36.78 31.06 -20.78
CA SER A 35 -37.19 31.44 -19.42
C SER A 35 -38.30 30.53 -18.90
N PHE A 36 -38.29 30.17 -17.61
CA PHE A 36 -39.50 29.71 -16.91
C PHE A 36 -39.58 30.20 -15.47
N SER A 37 -40.82 30.52 -15.08
CA SER A 37 -41.29 31.17 -13.86
C SER A 37 -41.34 30.26 -12.63
N VAL A 38 -41.20 30.88 -11.45
CA VAL A 38 -41.29 30.24 -10.12
C VAL A 38 -42.69 30.43 -9.52
N SER A 39 -43.24 29.38 -8.91
CA SER A 39 -44.28 29.47 -7.88
C SER A 39 -43.81 28.72 -6.63
N ARG A 40 -43.97 29.34 -5.46
CA ARG A 40 -43.59 28.86 -4.12
C ARG A 40 -44.84 28.37 -3.38
N ASN A 41 -44.74 27.27 -2.63
CA ASN A 41 -45.29 27.11 -1.27
C ASN A 41 -44.90 25.76 -0.63
N GLY A 42 -44.42 25.80 0.62
CA GLY A 42 -44.52 24.70 1.62
C GLY A 42 -43.28 23.85 1.92
N PRO A 43 -43.06 23.38 3.18
CA PRO A 43 -41.76 23.51 3.86
C PRO A 43 -40.96 22.21 4.10
N TYR A 44 -39.64 22.35 3.93
CA TYR A 44 -38.48 21.78 4.65
C TYR A 44 -38.47 20.30 5.11
N ARG A 45 -37.64 19.50 4.41
CA ARG A 45 -36.89 18.35 4.98
C ARG A 45 -35.42 18.47 4.54
N TRP A 46 -34.51 18.73 5.48
CA TRP A 46 -33.09 18.97 5.19
C TRP A 46 -32.36 17.67 4.79
N LYS A 47 -31.98 17.57 3.52
CA LYS A 47 -30.83 16.80 3.02
C LYS A 47 -29.95 17.81 2.29
N SER A 48 -28.75 18.12 2.80
CA SER A 48 -27.77 18.92 2.04
C SER A 48 -26.76 18.01 1.37
N THR A 49 -27.10 17.57 0.16
CA THR A 49 -26.13 17.20 -0.87
C THR A 49 -26.03 18.42 -1.77
N LEU A 50 -24.90 19.14 -1.71
CA LEU A 50 -24.60 20.19 -2.68
C LEU A 50 -24.03 19.52 -3.94
N GLN A 51 -24.85 19.43 -4.99
CA GLN A 51 -24.40 19.09 -6.33
C GLN A 51 -24.93 20.16 -7.27
N ALA A 52 -24.07 21.10 -7.64
CA ALA A 52 -24.34 22.05 -8.72
C ALA A 52 -23.87 21.42 -10.04
N SER A 53 -24.81 21.18 -10.94
CA SER A 53 -24.57 20.73 -12.32
C SER A 53 -24.55 21.95 -13.23
N LEU A 54 -23.47 22.10 -14.01
CA LEU A 54 -23.48 22.85 -15.26
C LEU A 54 -23.35 21.81 -16.39
N HIS A 55 -24.36 21.75 -17.24
CA HIS A 55 -24.32 20.96 -18.47
C HIS A 55 -23.26 21.52 -19.42
N SER A 56 -22.38 20.64 -19.90
CA SER A 56 -21.73 20.79 -21.19
C SER A 56 -21.71 19.42 -21.87
N SER A 57 -22.48 19.35 -22.95
CA SER A 57 -22.31 18.56 -24.17
C SER A 57 -21.85 17.11 -24.05
N SER A 58 -22.81 16.23 -24.33
CA SER A 58 -22.71 14.82 -24.68
C SER A 58 -21.38 14.39 -25.33
N VAL A 59 -20.61 13.62 -24.56
CA VAL A 59 -19.86 12.48 -25.08
C VAL A 59 -20.40 11.27 -24.32
N SER A 60 -20.90 10.28 -25.06
CA SER A 60 -21.32 8.99 -24.51
C SER A 60 -20.12 8.31 -23.86
N VAL A 61 -19.93 8.57 -22.56
CA VAL A 61 -19.06 7.77 -21.71
C VAL A 61 -19.78 6.45 -21.53
N SER A 62 -19.28 5.40 -22.19
CA SER A 62 -19.57 4.04 -21.78
C SER A 62 -19.31 3.95 -20.27
N ASN A 63 -20.28 3.46 -19.51
CA ASN A 63 -20.10 3.11 -18.10
C ASN A 63 -19.08 1.96 -18.00
N GLY A 64 -17.80 2.27 -18.15
CA GLY A 64 -16.70 1.43 -17.73
C GLY A 64 -16.58 1.58 -16.22
N ALA A 65 -16.69 0.47 -15.50
CA ALA A 65 -16.35 0.43 -14.08
C ALA A 65 -15.02 1.16 -13.87
N ILE A 66 -15.01 2.16 -12.99
CA ILE A 66 -13.80 2.91 -12.70
C ILE A 66 -12.77 1.89 -12.19
N ASP A 67 -11.67 1.72 -12.94
CA ASP A 67 -10.47 0.97 -12.56
C ASP A 67 -9.86 1.56 -11.29
N GLN A 68 -10.50 1.33 -10.14
CA GLN A 68 -10.03 1.86 -8.86
C GLN A 68 -9.01 0.89 -8.28
N SER A 69 -7.74 1.24 -8.43
CA SER A 69 -6.69 0.68 -7.60
C SER A 69 -6.83 1.22 -6.17
N GLU A 70 -6.62 0.35 -5.19
CA GLU A 70 -6.84 0.61 -3.78
C GLU A 70 -5.60 0.22 -2.97
N ILE A 71 -5.30 1.00 -1.93
CA ILE A 71 -4.39 0.59 -0.86
C ILE A 71 -5.21 0.35 0.39
N ILE A 72 -5.14 -0.85 0.94
CA ILE A 72 -5.79 -1.23 2.18
C ILE A 72 -4.72 -1.34 3.26
N PHE A 73 -4.79 -0.47 4.26
CA PHE A 73 -3.95 -0.59 5.45
C PHE A 73 -4.50 -1.71 6.33
N ILE A 74 -3.85 -2.88 6.26
CA ILE A 74 -4.27 -4.06 7.04
C ILE A 74 -3.68 -4.06 8.46
N GLY A 75 -2.58 -3.32 8.67
CA GLY A 75 -2.03 -3.00 9.98
C GLY A 75 -1.37 -1.62 10.01
N THR A 76 -1.30 -1.01 11.20
CA THR A 76 -0.75 0.36 11.42
C THR A 76 -0.05 0.50 12.78
N GLY A 77 0.32 -0.63 13.38
CA GLY A 77 0.91 -0.72 14.71
C GLY A 77 2.43 -0.85 14.67
N THR A 78 3.04 -0.66 15.84
CA THR A 78 4.48 -0.86 16.03
C THR A 78 4.87 -2.34 15.88
N SER A 79 6.16 -2.65 16.05
CA SER A 79 6.65 -4.02 16.07
C SER A 79 5.98 -4.90 17.14
N GLU A 80 5.57 -4.29 18.26
CA GLU A 80 4.86 -4.96 19.35
C GLU A 80 3.34 -5.00 19.15
N GLY A 81 2.80 -4.17 18.25
CA GLY A 81 1.37 -3.93 18.13
C GLY A 81 0.81 -3.09 19.28
N ILE A 82 -0.50 -2.82 19.21
CA ILE A 82 -1.25 -2.14 20.28
C ILE A 82 -2.57 -2.89 20.47
N PRO A 83 -2.93 -3.29 21.71
CA PRO A 83 -2.23 -3.02 22.96
C PRO A 83 -0.93 -3.82 23.13
N ARG A 84 -0.01 -3.29 23.96
CA ARG A 84 1.14 -4.06 24.45
C ARG A 84 0.77 -4.85 25.69
N VAL A 85 1.16 -6.12 25.74
CA VAL A 85 0.90 -7.00 26.90
C VAL A 85 1.43 -6.36 28.19
N SER A 86 2.66 -5.86 28.18
CA SER A 86 3.28 -5.20 29.33
C SER A 86 2.52 -3.98 29.84
N CYS A 87 1.82 -3.23 28.96
CA CYS A 87 1.00 -2.09 29.37
C CYS A 87 -0.31 -2.48 30.05
N LEU A 88 -0.75 -3.73 29.89
CA LEU A 88 -1.97 -4.27 30.50
C LEU A 88 -1.68 -5.09 31.75
N THR A 89 -0.48 -5.66 31.85
CA THR A 89 -0.11 -6.54 32.98
C THR A 89 0.82 -5.89 34.00
N ASN A 90 1.40 -4.73 33.71
CA ASN A 90 2.24 -4.01 34.67
C ASN A 90 1.37 -3.33 35.75
N PRO A 91 1.50 -3.71 37.04
CA PRO A 91 0.67 -3.15 38.12
C PRO A 91 1.00 -1.68 38.43
N ASN A 92 2.19 -1.22 38.04
CA ASN A 92 2.70 0.11 38.40
C ASN A 92 2.56 1.14 37.28
N LYS A 93 2.28 0.72 36.03
CA LYS A 93 2.14 1.62 34.89
C LYS A 93 0.93 1.24 34.06
N THR A 94 -0.02 2.16 33.95
CA THR A 94 -1.17 2.05 33.07
C THR A 94 -0.97 2.88 31.80
N CYS A 95 -1.41 2.36 30.66
CA CYS A 95 -1.37 3.09 29.38
C CYS A 95 -2.81 3.27 28.87
N PRO A 96 -3.37 4.50 28.89
CA PRO A 96 -4.74 4.75 28.44
C PRO A 96 -5.01 4.31 27.00
N VAL A 97 -4.00 4.39 26.13
CA VAL A 97 -4.10 3.94 24.73
C VAL A 97 -4.25 2.42 24.66
N CYS A 98 -3.43 1.67 25.41
CA CYS A 98 -3.53 0.21 25.43
C CYS A 98 -4.83 -0.27 26.09
N ILE A 99 -5.27 0.39 27.17
CA ILE A 99 -6.55 0.08 27.81
C ILE A 99 -7.70 0.28 26.82
N LYS A 100 -7.77 1.43 26.14
CA LYS A 100 -8.80 1.65 25.10
C LYS A 100 -8.68 0.66 23.94
N ALA A 101 -7.48 0.21 23.60
CA ALA A 101 -7.26 -0.73 22.50
C ALA A 101 -7.79 -2.16 22.79
N THR A 102 -8.15 -2.50 24.03
CA THR A 102 -8.79 -3.79 24.34
C THR A 102 -10.29 -3.80 24.01
N GLU A 103 -10.91 -2.62 23.89
CA GLU A 103 -12.32 -2.50 23.54
C GLU A 103 -12.56 -3.00 22.09
N PRO A 104 -13.59 -3.83 21.85
CA PRO A 104 -13.92 -4.29 20.51
C PRO A 104 -14.12 -3.14 19.50
N GLY A 105 -13.46 -3.23 18.35
CA GLY A 105 -13.57 -2.23 17.28
C GLY A 105 -12.80 -0.92 17.50
N ASN A 106 -12.11 -0.74 18.64
CA ASN A 106 -11.39 0.48 18.93
C ASN A 106 -10.21 0.72 17.95
N LYS A 107 -10.08 1.95 17.45
CA LYS A 107 -9.05 2.36 16.47
C LYS A 107 -7.62 2.30 17.02
N ASN A 108 -7.46 2.25 18.34
CA ASN A 108 -6.17 2.06 18.99
C ASN A 108 -5.68 0.61 18.93
N ARG A 109 -6.55 -0.36 18.58
CA ARG A 109 -6.11 -1.73 18.31
C ARG A 109 -5.40 -1.78 16.96
N ARG A 110 -4.08 -1.91 16.98
CA ARG A 110 -3.22 -1.83 15.79
C ARG A 110 -2.29 -3.02 15.70
N LEU A 111 -2.44 -3.80 14.63
CA LEU A 111 -1.57 -4.92 14.28
C LEU A 111 -0.34 -4.43 13.49
N ASN A 112 0.69 -5.26 13.31
CA ASN A 112 1.95 -4.85 12.69
C ASN A 112 1.68 -4.19 11.33
N THR A 113 2.37 -3.07 11.07
CA THR A 113 2.13 -2.32 9.85
C THR A 113 2.35 -3.18 8.61
N SER A 114 1.33 -3.21 7.75
CA SER A 114 1.32 -3.91 6.48
C SER A 114 0.22 -3.28 5.62
N ILE A 115 0.43 -3.25 4.31
CA ILE A 115 -0.55 -2.76 3.34
C ILE A 115 -0.82 -3.81 2.27
N LEU A 116 -2.04 -3.83 1.75
CA LEU A 116 -2.40 -4.56 0.55
C LEU A 116 -2.63 -3.56 -0.58
N VAL A 117 -1.87 -3.70 -1.66
CA VAL A 117 -2.04 -2.95 -2.90
C VAL A 117 -2.92 -3.79 -3.82
N ARG A 118 -4.12 -3.30 -4.11
CA ARG A 118 -5.11 -3.97 -4.95
C ARG A 118 -5.32 -3.17 -6.22
N PHE A 119 -5.26 -3.81 -7.38
CA PHE A 119 -5.48 -3.12 -8.66
C PHE A 119 -6.02 -4.05 -9.73
N GLN A 120 -6.77 -3.48 -10.67
CA GLN A 120 -7.28 -4.20 -11.82
C GLN A 120 -6.18 -4.37 -12.88
N ARG A 121 -6.05 -5.58 -13.41
CA ARG A 121 -5.22 -5.91 -14.57
C ARG A 121 -6.05 -6.66 -15.61
N PRO A 122 -5.57 -6.82 -16.86
CA PRO A 122 -6.34 -7.51 -17.91
C PRO A 122 -6.79 -8.92 -17.52
N SER A 123 -6.01 -9.62 -16.69
CA SER A 123 -6.31 -10.97 -16.21
C SER A 123 -7.20 -11.02 -14.96
N GLY A 124 -7.65 -9.88 -14.43
CA GLY A 124 -8.45 -9.82 -13.21
C GLY A 124 -7.89 -8.88 -12.13
N MET A 125 -8.44 -8.98 -10.94
CA MET A 125 -8.00 -8.21 -9.78
C MET A 125 -6.70 -8.80 -9.21
N CYS A 126 -5.74 -7.95 -8.87
CA CYS A 126 -4.44 -8.31 -8.30
C CYS A 126 -4.31 -7.81 -6.87
N ASN A 127 -3.75 -8.64 -5.98
CA ASN A 127 -3.55 -8.33 -4.57
C ASN A 127 -2.07 -8.53 -4.18
N ILE A 128 -1.33 -7.44 -4.04
CA ILE A 128 0.07 -7.44 -3.62
C ILE A 128 0.15 -7.02 -2.16
N LEU A 129 0.64 -7.91 -1.30
CA LEU A 129 0.88 -7.63 0.10
C LEU A 129 2.28 -7.01 0.29
N ILE A 130 2.40 -5.98 1.12
CA ILE A 130 3.70 -5.50 1.60
C ILE A 130 3.83 -5.83 3.08
N ASP A 131 4.79 -6.70 3.39
CA ASP A 131 5.06 -7.33 4.69
C ASP A 131 3.95 -8.27 5.20
N ALA A 132 4.37 -9.44 5.72
CA ALA A 132 3.55 -10.41 6.44
C ALA A 132 4.11 -10.58 7.86
N GLY A 133 3.87 -9.59 8.73
CA GLY A 133 4.35 -9.61 10.12
C GLY A 133 3.66 -10.66 10.99
N LYS A 134 4.15 -10.89 12.22
CA LYS A 134 3.60 -11.86 13.19
C LYS A 134 2.12 -11.72 13.57
N PHE A 135 1.46 -10.64 13.18
CA PHE A 135 0.02 -10.45 13.35
C PHE A 135 -0.78 -10.60 12.04
N PHE A 136 -0.15 -11.11 10.97
CA PHE A 136 -0.76 -11.20 9.65
C PHE A 136 -2.04 -12.05 9.66
N TYR A 137 -2.07 -13.22 10.30
CA TYR A 137 -3.29 -14.02 10.43
C TYR A 137 -4.50 -13.19 10.91
N HIS A 138 -4.36 -12.43 11.99
CA HIS A 138 -5.45 -11.59 12.51
C HIS A 138 -5.83 -10.44 11.56
N SER A 139 -4.85 -9.85 10.88
CA SER A 139 -5.09 -8.84 9.85
C SER A 139 -5.88 -9.44 8.69
N ALA A 140 -5.48 -10.62 8.22
CA ALA A 140 -6.10 -11.29 7.09
C ALA A 140 -7.55 -11.70 7.42
N LEU A 141 -7.79 -12.34 8.57
CA LEU A 141 -9.14 -12.68 9.05
C LEU A 141 -10.09 -11.47 9.06
N LYS A 142 -9.58 -10.29 9.42
CA LYS A 142 -10.39 -9.07 9.48
C LYS A 142 -10.64 -8.48 8.11
N TRP A 143 -9.61 -8.35 7.29
CA TRP A 143 -9.67 -7.52 6.08
C TRP A 143 -9.97 -8.31 4.82
N PHE A 144 -9.51 -9.55 4.69
CA PHE A 144 -9.71 -10.32 3.46
C PHE A 144 -11.19 -10.63 3.20
N PRO A 145 -11.96 -11.15 4.18
CA PRO A 145 -13.40 -11.34 4.00
C PRO A 145 -14.14 -10.00 3.79
N ALA A 146 -13.77 -8.95 4.54
CA ALA A 146 -14.44 -7.66 4.48
C ALA A 146 -14.37 -6.98 3.10
N TYR A 147 -13.28 -7.21 2.36
CA TYR A 147 -13.11 -6.66 1.00
C TYR A 147 -13.23 -7.72 -0.11
N GLY A 148 -13.64 -8.95 0.23
CA GLY A 148 -13.75 -10.06 -0.73
C GLY A 148 -12.42 -10.44 -1.39
N ILE A 149 -11.30 -10.29 -0.69
CA ILE A 149 -9.97 -10.68 -1.17
C ILE A 149 -9.82 -12.19 -0.99
N ARG A 150 -9.49 -12.89 -2.07
CA ARG A 150 -9.36 -14.35 -2.07
C ARG A 150 -7.93 -14.81 -2.24
N THR A 151 -7.18 -14.18 -3.12
CA THR A 151 -5.80 -14.57 -3.47
C THR A 151 -4.78 -13.55 -2.97
N ILE A 152 -3.54 -13.99 -2.83
CA ILE A 152 -2.35 -13.16 -2.64
C ILE A 152 -1.45 -13.37 -3.84
N ASP A 153 -1.42 -12.40 -4.75
CA ASP A 153 -0.70 -12.51 -6.02
C ASP A 153 0.81 -12.32 -5.87
N ALA A 154 1.24 -11.63 -4.82
CA ALA A 154 2.63 -11.50 -4.40
C ALA A 154 2.72 -10.95 -2.97
N VAL A 155 3.85 -11.21 -2.31
CA VAL A 155 4.26 -10.52 -1.08
C VAL A 155 5.59 -9.83 -1.33
N ILE A 156 5.71 -8.56 -0.97
CA ILE A 156 6.97 -7.79 -1.02
C ILE A 156 7.43 -7.56 0.43
N ILE A 157 8.67 -7.92 0.74
CA ILE A 157 9.26 -7.77 2.07
C ILE A 157 10.14 -6.53 2.11
N THR A 158 9.87 -5.65 3.08
CA THR A 158 10.64 -4.42 3.30
C THR A 158 11.96 -4.68 4.04
N HIS A 159 11.94 -5.61 4.99
CA HIS A 159 13.08 -6.05 5.81
C HIS A 159 12.74 -7.32 6.60
N SER A 160 13.75 -7.93 7.23
CA SER A 160 13.70 -9.25 7.86
C SER A 160 13.35 -9.27 9.36
N HIS A 161 12.84 -8.19 9.95
CA HIS A 161 12.37 -8.24 11.34
C HIS A 161 11.03 -8.98 11.48
N ALA A 162 10.76 -9.57 12.64
CA ALA A 162 9.59 -10.42 12.89
C ALA A 162 8.24 -9.69 12.70
N ASP A 163 8.20 -8.37 12.85
CA ASP A 163 7.04 -7.56 12.56
C ASP A 163 6.80 -7.30 11.07
N ALA A 164 7.72 -7.74 10.19
CA ALA A 164 7.57 -7.73 8.75
C ALA A 164 7.48 -9.15 8.13
N ILE A 165 8.09 -10.17 8.75
CA ILE A 165 8.14 -11.54 8.20
C ILE A 165 7.56 -12.63 9.11
N GLY A 166 7.20 -12.31 10.36
CA GLY A 166 6.85 -13.34 11.35
C GLY A 166 5.53 -14.08 11.09
N GLY A 167 4.75 -13.66 10.09
CA GLY A 167 3.52 -14.30 9.65
C GLY A 167 3.65 -15.03 8.31
N LEU A 168 4.88 -15.31 7.84
CA LEU A 168 5.08 -16.03 6.58
C LEU A 168 4.48 -17.45 6.61
N ASP A 169 4.47 -18.13 7.76
CA ASP A 169 3.86 -19.46 7.90
C ASP A 169 2.33 -19.42 7.74
N ASP A 170 1.69 -18.30 8.08
CA ASP A 170 0.24 -18.13 7.91
C ASP A 170 -0.19 -18.15 6.43
N LEU A 171 0.74 -17.91 5.49
CA LEU A 171 0.46 -17.98 4.05
C LEU A 171 0.09 -19.40 3.58
N ARG A 172 0.36 -20.44 4.39
CA ARG A 172 -0.03 -21.82 4.09
C ARG A 172 -1.52 -21.98 3.88
N ASP A 173 -2.34 -21.15 4.52
CA ASP A 173 -3.79 -21.22 4.37
C ASP A 173 -4.21 -20.93 2.91
N TRP A 174 -3.48 -20.04 2.23
CA TRP A 174 -3.63 -19.81 0.80
C TRP A 174 -3.02 -20.93 -0.02
N THR A 175 -1.77 -21.32 0.27
CA THR A 175 -1.07 -22.28 -0.61
C THR A 175 -1.64 -23.70 -0.56
N ASN A 176 -2.30 -24.06 0.53
CA ASN A 176 -2.87 -25.39 0.71
C ASN A 176 -4.33 -25.45 0.26
N ASN A 177 -5.07 -24.33 0.29
CA ASN A 177 -6.52 -24.34 0.11
C ASN A 177 -7.04 -23.44 -1.02
N VAL A 178 -6.25 -22.50 -1.54
CA VAL A 178 -6.75 -21.45 -2.45
C VAL A 178 -5.92 -21.32 -3.74
N GLN A 179 -4.60 -21.37 -3.66
CA GLN A 179 -3.70 -21.14 -4.78
C GLN A 179 -2.46 -22.03 -4.67
N PRO A 180 -1.76 -22.37 -5.77
CA PRO A 180 -0.66 -23.34 -5.72
C PRO A 180 0.59 -22.82 -5.01
N SER A 181 0.82 -21.50 -5.00
CA SER A 181 2.00 -20.89 -4.38
C SER A 181 1.82 -19.38 -4.20
N VAL A 182 2.69 -18.77 -3.41
CA VAL A 182 2.77 -17.31 -3.24
C VAL A 182 4.19 -16.82 -3.56
N PRO A 183 4.39 -15.94 -4.55
CA PRO A 183 5.67 -15.30 -4.80
C PRO A 183 6.06 -14.30 -3.70
N ILE A 184 7.28 -14.41 -3.19
CA ILE A 184 7.86 -13.52 -2.17
C ILE A 184 9.01 -12.74 -2.80
N TYR A 185 8.90 -11.41 -2.86
CA TYR A 185 9.95 -10.51 -3.36
C TYR A 185 10.71 -9.92 -2.18
N THR A 186 12.03 -10.13 -2.13
CA THR A 186 12.85 -9.73 -0.99
C THR A 186 14.28 -9.42 -1.41
N ALA A 187 14.95 -8.51 -0.70
CA ALA A 187 16.37 -8.28 -0.91
C ALA A 187 17.19 -9.51 -0.45
N GLN A 188 18.35 -9.74 -1.07
CA GLN A 188 19.24 -10.86 -0.73
C GLN A 188 19.57 -10.90 0.77
N ARG A 189 19.91 -9.74 1.34
CA ARG A 189 20.24 -9.59 2.77
C ARG A 189 19.14 -10.09 3.71
N ASP A 190 17.89 -9.86 3.36
CA ASP A 190 16.73 -10.25 4.16
C ASP A 190 16.39 -11.73 3.92
N PHE A 191 16.60 -12.23 2.70
CA PHE A 191 16.49 -13.66 2.39
C PHE A 191 17.50 -14.52 3.17
N GLU A 192 18.73 -14.05 3.36
CA GLU A 192 19.72 -14.74 4.20
C GLU A 192 19.27 -14.90 5.66
N VAL A 193 18.50 -13.95 6.18
CA VAL A 193 17.89 -14.06 7.53
C VAL A 193 16.70 -15.02 7.51
N MET A 194 15.88 -15.00 6.47
CA MET A 194 14.75 -15.92 6.31
C MET A 194 15.21 -17.37 6.20
N LYS A 195 16.32 -17.67 5.52
CA LYS A 195 16.92 -19.02 5.49
C LYS A 195 17.23 -19.58 6.88
N LYS A 196 17.46 -18.73 7.87
CA LYS A 196 17.77 -19.15 9.26
C LYS A 196 16.52 -19.20 10.13
N THR A 197 15.63 -18.22 9.97
CA THR A 197 14.45 -18.03 10.84
C THR A 197 13.22 -18.79 10.38
N HIS A 198 13.10 -19.02 9.09
CA HIS A 198 11.98 -19.70 8.42
C HIS A 198 12.52 -20.80 7.49
N TYR A 199 13.57 -21.51 7.92
CA TYR A 199 14.30 -22.47 7.08
C TYR A 199 13.37 -23.48 6.39
N TYR A 200 12.35 -23.97 7.10
CA TYR A 200 11.37 -24.94 6.59
C TYR A 200 10.43 -24.38 5.51
N LEU A 201 10.29 -23.05 5.40
CA LEU A 201 9.55 -22.39 4.33
C LEU A 201 10.43 -22.13 3.09
N VAL A 202 11.77 -22.12 3.27
CA VAL A 202 12.73 -21.81 2.20
C VAL A 202 13.30 -23.08 1.58
N ASP A 203 13.73 -24.02 2.42
CA ASP A 203 14.20 -25.33 2.01
C ASP A 203 13.16 -26.38 2.40
N THR A 204 12.35 -26.76 1.43
CA THR A 204 11.28 -27.75 1.60
C THR A 204 11.75 -29.18 1.31
N SER A 205 13.04 -29.41 1.04
CA SER A 205 13.55 -30.74 0.67
C SER A 205 13.41 -31.78 1.79
N GLY A 206 13.46 -31.33 3.05
CA GLY A 206 13.25 -32.16 4.23
C GLY A 206 11.80 -32.29 4.70
N VAL A 207 10.84 -31.71 3.97
CA VAL A 207 9.41 -31.72 4.38
C VAL A 207 8.80 -33.09 4.11
N THR A 208 8.23 -33.71 5.15
CA THR A 208 7.57 -35.01 5.04
C THR A 208 6.36 -34.95 4.11
N PRO A 209 6.14 -35.97 3.24
CA PRO A 209 4.94 -36.05 2.43
C PRO A 209 3.66 -35.89 3.27
N GLY A 210 2.77 -34.98 2.86
CA GLY A 210 1.53 -34.68 3.58
C GLY A 210 1.63 -33.56 4.64
N ALA A 211 2.82 -33.03 4.93
CA ALA A 211 2.95 -31.85 5.78
C ALA A 211 2.43 -30.60 5.05
N ALA A 212 1.59 -29.83 5.75
CA ALA A 212 0.88 -28.66 5.23
C ALA A 212 1.74 -27.37 5.27
N VAL A 213 2.94 -27.41 4.69
CA VAL A 213 3.90 -26.29 4.69
C VAL A 213 3.57 -25.29 3.57
N SER A 214 3.80 -23.99 3.80
CA SER A 214 3.56 -22.96 2.77
C SER A 214 4.40 -23.21 1.51
N ALA A 215 3.78 -23.17 0.33
CA ALA A 215 4.48 -23.20 -0.95
C ALA A 215 4.89 -21.77 -1.38
N LEU A 216 6.06 -21.32 -0.95
CA LEU A 216 6.57 -19.96 -1.21
C LEU A 216 7.64 -19.95 -2.32
N GLN A 217 7.56 -18.97 -3.22
CA GLN A 217 8.54 -18.80 -4.29
C GLN A 217 9.35 -17.52 -4.06
N PHE A 218 10.59 -17.65 -3.60
CA PHE A 218 11.44 -16.51 -3.29
C PHE A 218 12.09 -15.92 -4.54
N ASN A 219 11.82 -14.64 -4.78
CA ASN A 219 12.35 -13.82 -5.85
C ASN A 219 13.27 -12.75 -5.25
N ILE A 220 14.57 -12.85 -5.53
CA ILE A 220 15.55 -11.90 -5.04
C ILE A 220 15.48 -10.61 -5.85
N ILE A 221 15.13 -9.51 -5.19
CA ILE A 221 15.12 -8.18 -5.81
C ILE A 221 16.43 -7.45 -5.56
N GLN A 222 16.83 -6.67 -6.56
CA GLN A 222 17.87 -5.65 -6.43
C GLN A 222 17.23 -4.33 -5.99
N GLU A 223 18.04 -3.31 -5.73
CA GLU A 223 17.55 -1.97 -5.42
C GLU A 223 17.25 -1.13 -6.67
N GLU A 224 16.82 -1.81 -7.72
CA GLU A 224 16.40 -1.23 -9.00
C GLU A 224 14.92 -1.49 -9.23
N PRO A 225 14.24 -0.69 -10.07
CA PRO A 225 12.83 -0.91 -10.38
C PRO A 225 12.56 -2.31 -10.91
N PHE A 226 11.52 -2.97 -10.38
CA PHE A 226 11.09 -4.30 -10.80
C PHE A 226 9.58 -4.34 -10.99
N LEU A 227 9.10 -5.28 -11.80
CA LEU A 227 7.69 -5.50 -12.05
C LEU A 227 7.18 -6.65 -11.18
N VAL A 228 6.02 -6.43 -10.56
CA VAL A 228 5.22 -7.48 -9.92
C VAL A 228 3.87 -7.49 -10.62
N HIS A 229 3.66 -8.51 -11.45
CA HIS A 229 2.61 -8.50 -12.47
C HIS A 229 2.74 -7.23 -13.32
N ASP A 230 1.67 -6.44 -13.44
CA ASP A 230 1.67 -5.20 -14.23
C ASP A 230 2.22 -3.99 -13.46
N LEU A 231 2.38 -4.06 -12.13
CA LEU A 231 2.74 -2.88 -11.33
C LEU A 231 4.26 -2.79 -11.11
N GLN A 232 4.85 -1.65 -11.49
CA GLN A 232 6.25 -1.36 -11.20
C GLN A 232 6.44 -0.88 -9.75
N PHE A 233 7.37 -1.51 -9.06
CA PHE A 233 7.87 -1.10 -7.75
C PHE A 233 9.29 -0.58 -7.89
N THR A 234 9.54 0.63 -7.40
CA THR A 234 10.87 1.22 -7.26
C THR A 234 11.27 1.14 -5.79
N PRO A 235 12.28 0.32 -5.43
CA PRO A 235 12.84 0.31 -4.09
C PRO A 235 13.33 1.70 -3.67
N LEU A 236 13.04 2.08 -2.43
CA LEU A 236 13.52 3.30 -1.79
C LEU A 236 14.34 2.92 -0.57
N PRO A 237 15.67 2.77 -0.70
CA PRO A 237 16.48 2.31 0.41
C PRO A 237 16.50 3.33 1.55
N VAL A 238 16.29 2.84 2.77
CA VAL A 238 16.27 3.65 4.00
C VAL A 238 17.08 2.98 5.10
N TRP A 239 17.58 3.77 6.04
CA TRP A 239 18.21 3.23 7.24
C TRP A 239 17.13 2.94 8.28
N HIS A 240 17.19 1.78 8.93
CA HIS A 240 16.30 1.38 10.02
C HIS A 240 17.13 1.05 11.26
N GLY A 241 17.64 2.10 11.89
CA GLY A 241 18.64 2.01 12.96
C GLY A 241 20.07 2.08 12.44
N ARG A 242 21.04 2.00 13.35
CA ARG A 242 22.46 2.07 12.99
C ARG A 242 22.89 0.77 12.32
N GLY A 243 23.35 0.86 11.07
CA GLY A 243 23.92 -0.28 10.34
C GLY A 243 22.91 -1.29 9.80
N TYR A 244 21.61 -1.03 9.92
CA TYR A 244 20.56 -1.89 9.37
C TYR A 244 19.75 -1.12 8.31
N ARG A 245 19.61 -1.73 7.14
CA ARG A 245 18.94 -1.14 5.98
C ARG A 245 17.52 -1.70 5.88
N SER A 246 16.58 -0.95 5.33
CA SER A 246 15.24 -1.40 4.99
C SER A 246 14.86 -0.80 3.63
N LEU A 247 13.82 -1.32 2.99
CA LEU A 247 13.29 -0.78 1.75
C LEU A 247 11.91 -0.18 2.02
N GLY A 248 11.74 1.09 1.63
CA GLY A 248 10.43 1.58 1.20
C GLY A 248 10.20 1.23 -0.28
N PHE A 249 9.01 1.52 -0.79
CA PHE A 249 8.70 1.32 -2.19
C PHE A 249 7.86 2.46 -2.76
N ARG A 250 8.21 2.89 -3.97
CA ARG A 250 7.34 3.72 -4.80
C ARG A 250 6.66 2.85 -5.85
N PHE A 251 5.36 3.04 -6.04
CA PHE A 251 4.57 2.40 -7.08
C PHE A 251 3.46 3.35 -7.51
N GLY A 252 3.25 3.50 -8.82
CA GLY A 252 2.42 4.58 -9.36
C GLY A 252 2.82 5.95 -8.78
N ASN A 253 1.84 6.63 -8.18
CA ASN A 253 2.01 7.93 -7.53
C ASN A 253 2.13 7.86 -5.99
N ILE A 254 2.40 6.68 -5.42
CA ILE A 254 2.53 6.46 -3.98
C ILE A 254 3.96 6.12 -3.61
N CYS A 255 4.40 6.62 -2.45
CA CYS A 255 5.57 6.14 -1.74
C CYS A 255 5.13 5.57 -0.38
N TYR A 256 5.53 4.33 -0.09
CA TYR A 256 5.28 3.67 1.19
C TYR A 256 6.60 3.40 1.91
N ILE A 257 6.74 3.97 3.11
CA ILE A 257 7.93 3.87 3.98
C ILE A 257 7.43 3.75 5.43
N ARG A 258 7.94 2.76 6.19
CA ARG A 258 7.48 2.42 7.55
C ARG A 258 8.63 2.39 8.57
N SER A 259 9.73 1.73 8.21
CA SER A 259 10.87 1.47 9.09
C SER A 259 12.03 2.37 8.71
N ILE A 260 12.01 3.62 9.18
CA ILE A 260 13.04 4.63 8.87
C ILE A 260 13.62 5.25 10.14
N PHE A 261 14.93 5.44 10.15
CA PHE A 261 15.69 6.22 11.11
C PHE A 261 16.31 7.41 10.37
N ILE A 262 15.94 8.62 10.78
CA ILE A 262 16.49 9.87 10.24
C ILE A 262 17.37 10.47 11.33
N ASN A 263 18.68 10.50 11.11
CA ASN A 263 19.59 11.24 11.99
C ASN A 263 19.60 12.73 11.58
N SER A 264 19.59 13.63 12.56
CA SER A 264 19.55 15.10 12.39
C SER A 264 20.71 15.66 11.55
N LEU A 265 21.80 14.91 11.37
CA LEU A 265 22.89 15.27 10.46
C LEU A 265 22.56 15.07 8.96
N TRP A 266 21.46 14.40 8.62
CA TRP A 266 21.08 14.13 7.23
C TRP A 266 20.03 15.10 6.68
N THR A 267 19.29 15.81 7.53
CA THR A 267 18.40 16.89 7.08
C THR A 267 19.18 18.10 6.54
N SER A 268 20.48 18.23 6.86
CA SER A 268 21.36 19.27 6.34
C SER A 268 22.13 18.87 5.07
N LYS A 269 22.23 17.56 4.77
CA LYS A 269 22.77 17.06 3.50
C LYS A 269 21.62 16.55 2.65
N GLY A 270 20.98 17.50 1.95
CA GLY A 270 20.01 17.18 0.90
C GLY A 270 20.58 16.15 -0.07
N PHE A 271 19.69 15.36 -0.68
CA PHE A 271 20.03 14.51 -1.83
C PHE A 271 20.80 15.35 -2.85
N GLY A 272 22.13 15.19 -2.84
CA GLY A 272 23.06 16.03 -3.57
C GLY A 272 23.12 15.64 -5.03
N GLY A 273 22.08 15.97 -5.78
CA GLY A 273 22.21 16.31 -7.20
C GLY A 273 22.61 17.78 -7.28
N SER A 274 23.79 18.05 -7.83
CA SER A 274 24.33 19.40 -8.02
C SER A 274 23.32 20.28 -8.79
N SER A 275 22.74 21.28 -8.12
CA SER A 275 22.19 22.45 -8.78
C SER A 275 22.14 23.63 -7.80
N LYS A 276 22.89 24.68 -8.14
CA LYS A 276 22.91 25.96 -7.43
C LYS A 276 21.61 26.71 -7.73
N ASN A 277 20.72 26.88 -6.75
CA ASN A 277 19.84 28.05 -6.65
C ASN A 277 19.15 28.12 -5.27
N PRO A 278 19.48 29.10 -4.40
CA PRO A 278 18.96 29.14 -3.04
C PRO A 278 17.75 30.08 -2.95
N THR A 279 16.57 29.67 -3.39
CA THR A 279 15.31 30.34 -3.01
C THR A 279 14.11 29.41 -3.16
N LYS A 280 13.80 28.64 -2.11
CA LYS A 280 12.44 28.23 -1.70
C LYS A 280 12.54 27.41 -0.42
N LYS A 281 12.07 27.98 0.69
CA LYS A 281 11.81 27.26 1.93
C LYS A 281 10.65 26.30 1.67
N ASN A 282 10.95 25.00 1.51
CA ASN A 282 9.93 23.97 1.58
C ASN A 282 9.74 23.59 3.06
N THR A 283 8.58 23.92 3.61
CA THR A 283 8.15 23.50 4.93
C THR A 283 7.96 21.99 4.92
N VAL A 284 8.85 21.24 5.58
CA VAL A 284 8.69 19.80 5.81
C VAL A 284 7.83 19.64 7.06
N HIS A 285 6.64 19.07 6.91
CA HIS A 285 5.80 18.70 8.05
C HIS A 285 6.41 17.48 8.76
N ARG A 286 6.79 17.70 10.01
CA ARG A 286 7.30 16.71 10.96
C ARG A 286 6.19 15.68 11.27
N TYR A 287 6.43 14.41 10.97
CA TYR A 287 5.70 13.32 11.63
C TYR A 287 6.69 12.68 12.59
N ASP A 288 6.67 13.15 13.83
CA ASP A 288 7.41 12.52 14.91
C ASP A 288 6.81 11.11 15.11
N ALA A 289 7.67 10.10 15.03
CA ALA A 289 7.37 8.81 15.61
C ALA A 289 7.12 9.06 17.09
N PHE A 290 5.90 8.80 17.56
CA PHE A 290 5.53 8.88 18.98
C PHE A 290 6.47 7.99 19.80
N ASP A 291 7.55 8.57 20.33
CA ASP A 291 8.07 8.14 21.62
C ASP A 291 7.09 8.66 22.68
N GLY A 292 6.64 7.74 23.53
CA GLY A 292 5.74 8.04 24.63
C GLY A 292 6.53 7.91 25.92
N SER A 293 6.68 9.03 26.61
CA SER A 293 6.93 9.10 28.06
C SER A 293 5.79 8.38 28.80
#